data_AF-A0AAU1HPY0-F1
#
_entry.id   AF-A0AAU1HPY0-F1
#
_cell.length_a   1.000
_cell.length_b   1.000
_cell.length_c   1.000
_cell.angle_alpha   90.00
_cell.angle_beta   90.00
_cell.angle_gamma   90.00
#
_symmetry.space_group_name_H-M   'P 1'
#
loop_
_entity.id
_entity.type
_entity.pdbx_description
1 polymer ?
#
loop_
_entity_poly.entity_id
_entity_poly.type
_entity_poly.pdbx_seq_one_letter_code
_entity_poly.pdbx_strand_id
1 'polypeptide(L)'
;MAEAGRTATPPPLPPWAPTLTARERRLAHGTETTLYAATFAVPVTGLALVLSGDDDLLGVHVAAQIALYAALAVHVGPVLKHRLINRDRLRGRML
;
A
#
# COMPACT_ATOMS: atom_id res chain seq x y z
N MET A 1 13.61 -45.97 -12.93
CA MET A 1 12.49 -45.33 -13.64
C MET A 1 11.85 -44.33 -12.67
N ALA A 2 12.46 -43.16 -12.48
CA ALA A 2 12.15 -41.92 -13.22
C ALA A 2 10.75 -41.37 -12.85
N GLU A 3 10.60 -40.85 -11.63
CA GLU A 3 9.52 -39.91 -11.33
C GLU A 3 9.88 -38.58 -12.00
N ALA A 4 9.07 -38.21 -12.99
CA ALA A 4 9.22 -37.01 -13.80
C ALA A 4 9.25 -35.74 -12.92
N GLY A 5 10.18 -34.84 -13.25
CA GLY A 5 10.26 -33.52 -12.63
C GLY A 5 8.95 -32.75 -12.80
N ARG A 6 8.24 -32.55 -11.68
CA ARG A 6 7.09 -31.64 -11.60
C ARG A 6 7.61 -30.22 -11.80
N THR A 7 7.35 -29.64 -12.98
CA THR A 7 7.42 -28.19 -13.19
C THR A 7 6.35 -27.54 -12.32
N ALA A 8 6.66 -27.29 -11.05
CA ALA A 8 5.72 -26.68 -10.13
C ALA A 8 5.59 -25.18 -10.47
N THR A 9 4.70 -24.84 -11.39
CA THR A 9 4.26 -23.46 -11.56
C THR A 9 3.58 -23.05 -10.25
N PRO A 10 4.00 -21.95 -9.61
CA PRO A 10 3.32 -21.48 -8.42
C PRO A 10 1.84 -21.27 -8.73
N PRO A 11 0.92 -21.66 -7.82
CA PRO A 11 -0.49 -21.42 -8.03
C PRO A 11 -0.72 -19.93 -8.27
N PRO A 12 -1.65 -19.56 -9.18
CA PRO A 12 -1.96 -18.17 -9.41
C PRO A 12 -2.44 -17.53 -8.10
N LEU A 13 -2.19 -16.23 -7.96
CA LEU A 13 -2.65 -15.50 -6.78
C LEU A 13 -4.17 -15.65 -6.61
N PRO A 14 -4.66 -15.77 -5.36
CA PRO A 14 -6.08 -15.90 -5.11
C PRO A 14 -6.83 -14.69 -5.67
N PRO A 15 -8.06 -14.89 -6.17
CA PRO A 15 -8.85 -13.78 -6.67
C PRO A 15 -9.16 -12.77 -5.56
N TRP A 16 -9.25 -11.50 -5.95
CA TRP A 16 -9.72 -10.42 -5.08
C TRP A 16 -11.04 -10.80 -4.39
N ALA A 17 -11.25 -10.30 -3.18
CA ALA A 17 -12.49 -10.56 -2.44
C ALA A 17 -13.71 -10.14 -3.28
N PRO A 18 -14.77 -10.98 -3.36
CA PRO A 18 -15.94 -10.71 -4.21
C PRO A 18 -16.73 -9.48 -3.76
N THR A 19 -16.54 -9.03 -2.52
CA THR A 19 -17.17 -7.83 -1.96
C THR A 19 -16.51 -6.53 -2.42
N LEU A 20 -15.35 -6.58 -3.10
CA LEU A 20 -14.64 -5.40 -3.56
C LEU A 20 -15.11 -4.98 -4.96
N THR A 21 -15.62 -3.76 -5.05
CA THR A 21 -15.92 -3.12 -6.33
C THR A 21 -14.62 -2.84 -7.12
N ALA A 22 -14.74 -2.66 -8.44
CA ALA A 22 -13.61 -2.32 -9.29
C ALA A 22 -12.90 -1.02 -8.85
N ARG A 23 -13.65 -0.06 -8.29
CA ARG A 23 -13.11 1.20 -7.76
C ARG A 23 -12.31 0.98 -6.49
N GLU A 24 -12.82 0.17 -5.55
CA GLU A 24 -12.10 -0.17 -4.31
C GLU A 24 -10.78 -0.91 -4.59
N ARG A 25 -10.76 -1.81 -5.60
CA ARG A 25 -9.52 -2.47 -6.03
C ARG A 25 -8.48 -1.47 -6.56
N ARG A 26 -8.90 -0.52 -7.42
CA ARG A 26 -8.00 0.52 -7.95
C ARG A 26 -7.49 1.44 -6.85
N LEU A 27 -8.35 1.82 -5.91
CA LEU A 27 -7.96 2.63 -4.74
C LEU A 27 -6.97 1.89 -3.85
N ALA A 28 -7.22 0.61 -3.53
CA ALA A 28 -6.32 -0.20 -2.71
C ALA A 28 -4.93 -0.30 -3.34
N HIS A 29 -4.86 -0.66 -4.63
CA HIS A 29 -3.58 -0.77 -5.32
C HIS A 29 -2.85 0.58 -5.48
N GLY A 30 -3.59 1.65 -5.80
CA GLY A 30 -3.01 2.99 -5.94
C GLY A 30 -2.49 3.54 -4.62
N THR A 31 -3.21 3.35 -3.52
CA THR A 31 -2.76 3.77 -2.18
C THR A 31 -1.58 2.95 -1.69
N GLU A 32 -1.57 1.64 -1.91
CA GLU A 32 -0.44 0.78 -1.58
C GLU A 32 0.84 1.23 -2.30
N THR A 33 0.76 1.46 -3.61
CA THR A 33 1.89 1.96 -4.40
C THR A 33 2.38 3.32 -3.90
N THR A 34 1.44 4.21 -3.54
CA THR A 34 1.75 5.53 -2.98
C THR A 34 2.45 5.42 -1.63
N LEU A 35 1.99 4.53 -0.75
CA LEU A 35 2.60 4.30 0.57
C LEU A 35 4.02 3.74 0.43
N TYR A 36 4.25 2.81 -0.48
CA TYR A 36 5.60 2.30 -0.75
C TYR A 36 6.52 3.40 -1.25
N ALA A 37 6.08 4.23 -2.20
CA ALA A 37 6.88 5.36 -2.67
C ALA A 37 7.17 6.38 -1.54
N ALA A 38 6.13 6.73 -0.76
CA ALA A 38 6.24 7.73 0.31
C ALA A 38 7.15 7.28 1.45
N THR A 39 7.19 5.97 1.74
CA THR A 39 8.09 5.38 2.76
C THR A 39 9.57 5.66 2.45
N PHE A 40 9.95 5.80 1.19
CA PHE A 40 11.30 6.21 0.79
C PHE A 40 11.43 7.71 0.55
N ALA A 41 10.42 8.35 -0.06
CA ALA A 41 10.49 9.77 -0.38
C ALA A 41 10.65 10.66 0.87
N VAL A 42 9.92 10.36 1.96
CA VAL A 42 9.99 11.13 3.21
C VAL A 42 11.39 11.09 3.85
N PRO A 43 12.01 9.93 4.12
CA PRO A 43 13.35 9.91 4.71
C PRO A 43 14.43 10.44 3.75
N VAL A 44 14.33 10.21 2.44
CA VAL A 44 15.31 10.73 1.47
C VAL A 44 15.29 12.25 1.43
N THR A 45 14.10 12.85 1.36
CA THR A 45 13.96 14.32 1.37
C THR A 45 14.37 14.94 2.69
N GLY A 46 14.09 14.26 3.82
CA GLY A 46 14.54 14.70 5.14
C GLY A 46 16.06 14.65 5.31
N LEU A 47 16.70 13.57 4.85
CA LEU A 47 18.16 13.48 4.81
C LEU A 47 18.77 14.55 3.91
N ALA A 48 18.18 14.79 2.73
CA ALA A 48 18.65 15.82 1.81
C ALA A 48 18.65 17.21 2.46
N LEU A 49 17.59 17.57 3.19
CA LEU A 49 17.51 18.83 3.95
C LEU A 49 18.61 18.96 5.01
N VAL A 50 18.85 17.88 5.77
CA VAL A 50 19.90 17.87 6.81
C VAL A 50 21.29 18.03 6.19
N LEU A 51 21.50 17.45 5.01
CA LEU A 51 22.80 17.47 4.32
C LEU A 51 23.05 18.73 3.50
N SER A 52 22.01 19.37 2.95
CA SER A 52 22.15 20.61 2.18
C SER A 52 22.36 21.83 3.10
N GLY A 53 21.71 21.85 4.27
CA GLY A 53 21.76 22.99 5.18
C GLY A 53 20.96 24.21 4.71
N ASP A 54 20.10 24.03 3.71
CA ASP A 54 19.19 25.03 3.15
C ASP A 54 17.73 24.53 3.11
N ASP A 55 16.79 25.44 2.85
CA ASP A 55 15.35 25.16 2.90
C ASP A 55 14.72 24.85 1.53
N ASP A 56 15.52 24.72 0.47
CA ASP A 56 15.03 24.54 -0.91
C ASP A 56 14.16 23.30 -1.07
N LEU A 57 14.45 22.24 -0.31
CA LEU A 57 13.71 20.97 -0.33
C LEU A 57 12.59 20.90 0.72
N LEU A 58 12.36 21.96 1.49
CA LEU A 58 11.40 21.93 2.60
C LEU A 58 9.99 21.67 2.09
N GLY A 59 9.60 22.37 1.02
CA GLY A 59 8.31 22.17 0.37
C GLY A 59 8.13 20.74 -0.15
N VAL A 60 9.19 20.13 -0.69
CA VAL A 60 9.16 18.76 -1.20
C VAL A 60 8.99 17.76 -0.06
N HIS A 61 9.71 17.95 1.05
CA HIS A 61 9.59 17.09 2.23
C HIS A 61 8.20 17.17 2.85
N VAL A 62 7.66 18.38 3.01
CA VAL A 62 6.29 18.59 3.54
C VAL A 62 5.25 17.97 2.60
N ALA A 63 5.39 18.14 1.29
CA ALA A 63 4.49 17.51 0.32
C ALA A 63 4.55 15.97 0.39
N ALA A 64 5.73 15.38 0.57
CA ALA A 64 5.90 13.95 0.75
C ALA A 64 5.20 13.44 2.03
N GLN A 65 5.28 14.19 3.13
CA GLN A 65 4.58 13.87 4.38
C GLN A 65 3.06 13.96 4.22
N ILE A 66 2.56 15.03 3.60
CA ILE A 66 1.12 15.17 3.31
C ILE A 66 0.63 14.00 2.46
N ALA A 67 1.38 13.63 1.42
CA ALA A 67 1.06 12.49 0.58
C ALA A 67 1.04 11.17 1.37
N LEU A 68 2.03 10.94 2.24
CA LEU A 68 2.08 9.76 3.11
C LEU A 68 0.83 9.67 3.99
N TYR A 69 0.49 10.75 4.71
CA TYR A 69 -0.64 10.75 5.64
C TYR A 69 -1.99 10.66 4.93
N ALA A 70 -2.15 11.33 3.79
CA ALA A 70 -3.35 11.22 2.97
C ALA A 70 -3.51 9.78 2.45
N ALA A 71 -2.45 9.18 1.90
CA ALA A 71 -2.47 7.79 1.42
C ALA A 71 -2.75 6.81 2.56
N LEU A 72 -2.19 7.02 3.74
CA LEU A 72 -2.45 6.21 4.93
C LEU A 72 -3.92 6.30 5.35
N ALA A 73 -4.50 7.50 5.38
CA ALA A 73 -5.92 7.70 5.69
C ALA A 73 -6.82 7.01 4.66
N VAL A 74 -6.52 7.13 3.36
CA VAL A 74 -7.28 6.47 2.29
C VAL A 74 -7.09 4.95 2.29
N HIS A 75 -5.93 4.45 2.72
CA HIS A 75 -5.66 3.02 2.86
C HIS A 75 -6.43 2.40 4.04
N VAL A 76 -6.40 3.05 5.20
CA VAL A 76 -7.03 2.56 6.44
C VAL A 76 -8.54 2.81 6.46
N GLY A 77 -9.01 3.90 5.84
CA GLY A 77 -10.42 4.31 5.86
C GLY A 77 -11.40 3.22 5.39
N PRO A 78 -11.20 2.60 4.21
CA PRO A 78 -12.02 1.49 3.73
C PRO A 78 -12.01 0.29 4.68
N VAL A 79 -10.85 -0.06 5.26
CA VAL A 79 -10.75 -1.15 6.24
C VAL A 79 -11.64 -0.85 7.47
N LEU A 80 -11.62 0.39 7.95
CA LEU A 80 -12.44 0.82 9.07
C LEU A 80 -13.94 0.84 8.72
N LYS A 81 -14.30 1.31 7.53
CA LYS A 81 -15.66 1.26 6.99
C LYS A 81 -16.18 -0.18 6.92
N HIS A 82 -15.41 -1.10 6.34
CA HIS A 82 -15.80 -2.51 6.24
C HIS A 82 -15.92 -3.17 7.63
N ARG A 83 -15.08 -2.77 8.60
CA ARG A 83 -15.15 -3.25 9.98
C ARG A 83 -16.41 -2.76 10.71
N LEU A 84 -16.72 -1.48 10.61
CA LEU A 84 -17.79 -0.85 11.39
C LEU A 84 -19.18 -1.00 10.74
N ILE A 85 -19.25 -0.90 9.41
CA ILE A 85 -20.50 -0.89 8.66
C ILE A 85 -20.81 -2.26 8.08
N ASN A 86 -19.88 -2.87 7.34
CA ASN A 86 -20.17 -4.13 6.66
C ASN A 86 -20.01 -5.38 7.55
N ARG A 87 -19.27 -5.30 8.66
CA ARG A 87 -18.91 -6.46 9.51
C ARG A 87 -18.31 -7.64 8.71
N ASP A 88 -17.55 -7.34 7.66
CA ASP A 88 -16.98 -8.36 6.77
C ASP A 88 -15.81 -9.10 7.47
N ARG A 89 -15.86 -10.44 7.51
CA ARG A 89 -14.80 -11.32 8.07
C ARG A 89 -13.57 -11.44 7.15
N LEU A 90 -12.99 -10.34 6.68
CA LEU A 90 -11.77 -10.38 5.85
C LEU A 90 -10.55 -10.98 6.59
N ARG A 91 -10.56 -11.00 7.93
CA ARG A 91 -9.54 -11.63 8.78
C ARG A 91 -9.39 -13.14 8.58
N GLY A 92 -10.40 -13.83 8.05
CA GLY A 92 -10.33 -15.27 7.80
C GLY A 92 -9.49 -15.67 6.58
N ARG A 93 -8.91 -14.70 5.84
CA ARG A 93 -8.03 -14.95 4.69
C ARG A 93 -6.57 -14.52 4.92
N MET A 94 -6.27 -13.91 6.07
CA MET A 94 -4.92 -13.45 6.45
C MET A 94 -4.34 -14.27 7.62
N LEU A 95 -5.00 -15.38 8.00
CA LEU A 95 -4.54 -16.40 8.95
C LEU A 95 -4.70 -17.78 8.31
#